data_AF-A0A2V5GV51-F1
#
_entry.id   AF-A0A2V5GV51-F1
#
_cell.length_a   1.000
_cell.length_b   1.000
_cell.length_c   1.000
_cell.angle_alpha   90.00
_cell.angle_beta   90.00
_cell.angle_gamma   90.00
#
_symmetry.space_group_name_H-M   'P 1'
#
loop_
_entity.id
_entity.type
_entity.pdbx_description
1 polymer ?
#
loop_
_entity_poly.entity_id
_entity_poly.type
_entity_poly.pdbx_seq_one_letter_code
_entity_poly.pdbx_strand_id
1 'polypeptide(L)'
;MESLLKTVGNEGLVVEEVLKAAARNFEDASVMQYLLSRPEYRAGVSERIFCEVIKSDTGYLSVLETLGCLLGVCKASFPMGEAVMLSAINEPFARQILEMFLCRQQAGFTVTPAVLLAAATRANVFRDNDPLPIFEMLMNNGGLGVPITEDIRAVRSLKLTTLETIFRHRPEIRVTDEMFVSACFSPPSLMFLLQQPHVHPPIKRMIHQMAQLSFPRGLLDVSVVLNFLLDERFMEVDKKIMELLAPNPYALQVLLQRNPKVPITHRAAVQAARISEAFSILLDRQHEDIPISPELMLSMMRSCGPLQNLQRILEHAGRTMPITEKVLKGPASNPAALKMILQTEGCNVSLSEEVVVLATYRRLWALQWLIREHSTPVPLTERMLVAAAANGLAGVQWLLQERPLNADLNRVWRAIWTFDDDFYDFSYHGVEFIHINTSLFRKVAASNILHYTKAVDISEELFEQLSVDSQENKGSLLIDFIHICITYGLPVLMTQRMQRLASEKSHAHAIRDLFRQQYFPKHDMGEFEKMLRSLAFAEGKENSSVDE
;
A
#
# COMPACT_ATOMS: atom_id res chain seq x y z
N MET A 1 22.68 -46.81 -20.31
CA MET A 1 23.57 -46.30 -19.25
C MET A 1 24.98 -46.91 -19.35
N GLU A 2 25.15 -48.23 -19.45
CA GLU A 2 26.48 -48.87 -19.58
C GLU A 2 27.33 -48.37 -20.77
N SER A 3 26.73 -48.12 -21.94
CA SER A 3 27.46 -47.55 -23.09
C SER A 3 27.83 -46.07 -22.92
N LEU A 4 27.15 -45.33 -22.04
CA LEU A 4 27.44 -43.92 -21.74
C LEU A 4 28.55 -43.81 -20.67
N LEU A 5 28.54 -44.70 -19.66
CA LEU A 5 29.56 -44.72 -18.61
C LEU A 5 30.92 -45.25 -19.10
N LYS A 6 30.95 -45.99 -20.22
CA LYS A 6 32.20 -46.46 -20.86
C LYS A 6 32.89 -45.40 -21.73
N THR A 7 32.17 -44.35 -22.16
CA THR A 7 32.68 -43.34 -23.09
C THR A 7 33.10 -42.04 -22.42
N VAL A 8 32.63 -41.75 -21.20
CA VAL A 8 33.00 -40.53 -20.48
C VAL A 8 34.11 -40.86 -19.47
N GLY A 9 35.32 -40.39 -19.74
CA GLY A 9 36.51 -40.62 -18.92
C GLY A 9 36.44 -40.01 -17.53
N ASN A 10 37.30 -40.54 -16.64
CA ASN A 10 37.49 -40.24 -15.22
C ASN A 10 37.84 -38.78 -14.89
N GLU A 11 36.96 -37.83 -15.21
CA GLU A 11 37.07 -36.45 -14.73
C GLU A 11 36.08 -36.24 -13.59
N GLY A 12 36.54 -35.79 -12.41
CA GLY A 12 35.70 -35.67 -11.21
C GLY A 12 34.44 -34.80 -11.38
N LEU A 13 34.47 -33.84 -12.32
CA LEU A 13 33.31 -33.02 -12.72
C LEU A 13 32.20 -33.85 -13.40
N VAL A 14 32.57 -34.86 -14.20
CA VAL A 14 31.62 -35.77 -14.84
C VAL A 14 30.92 -36.64 -13.80
N VAL A 15 31.67 -37.13 -12.81
CA VAL A 15 31.13 -38.03 -11.78
C VAL A 15 30.06 -37.31 -10.94
N GLU A 16 30.30 -36.06 -10.54
CA GLU A 16 29.31 -35.27 -9.79
C GLU A 16 28.04 -35.00 -10.62
N GLU A 17 28.17 -34.64 -11.90
CA GLU A 17 27.02 -34.38 -12.78
C GLU A 17 26.21 -35.65 -13.07
N VAL A 18 26.86 -36.80 -13.23
CA VAL A 18 26.17 -38.10 -13.36
C VAL A 18 25.39 -38.43 -12.08
N LEU A 19 25.96 -38.15 -10.90
CA LEU A 19 25.27 -38.34 -9.62
C LEU A 19 24.11 -37.35 -9.44
N LYS A 20 24.22 -36.10 -9.88
CA LYS A 20 23.10 -35.13 -9.89
C LYS A 20 21.99 -35.55 -10.85
N ALA A 21 22.33 -36.04 -12.03
CA ALA A 21 21.36 -36.57 -12.98
C ALA A 21 20.63 -37.80 -12.39
N ALA A 22 21.35 -38.66 -11.69
CA ALA A 22 20.75 -39.78 -10.95
C ALA A 22 19.87 -39.31 -9.79
N ALA A 23 20.26 -38.25 -9.07
CA ALA A 23 19.46 -37.65 -8.00
C ALA A 23 18.11 -37.08 -8.48
N ARG A 24 18.02 -36.66 -9.74
CA ARG A 24 16.79 -36.17 -10.38
C ARG A 24 15.95 -37.27 -11.02
N ASN A 25 16.39 -38.54 -10.95
CA ASN A 25 15.68 -39.62 -11.62
C ASN A 25 14.42 -40.01 -10.83
N PHE A 26 13.25 -39.81 -11.45
CA PHE A 26 11.96 -39.78 -10.77
C PHE A 26 11.41 -41.14 -10.33
N GLU A 27 11.96 -42.25 -10.82
CA GLU A 27 11.30 -43.55 -10.69
C GLU A 27 12.04 -44.58 -9.85
N ASP A 28 13.35 -44.48 -9.63
CA ASP A 28 14.08 -45.57 -8.96
C ASP A 28 15.43 -45.19 -8.34
N ALA A 29 15.57 -45.42 -7.03
CA ALA A 29 16.82 -45.30 -6.29
C ALA A 29 17.88 -46.34 -6.73
N SER A 30 17.47 -47.38 -7.47
CA SER A 30 18.36 -48.43 -8.00
C SER A 30 19.48 -47.87 -8.88
N VAL A 31 19.21 -46.78 -9.61
CA VAL A 31 20.23 -46.10 -10.43
C VAL A 31 21.31 -45.50 -9.54
N MET A 32 20.93 -44.81 -8.47
CA MET A 32 21.86 -44.29 -7.49
C MET A 32 22.62 -45.44 -6.81
N GLN A 33 21.93 -46.50 -6.39
CA GLN A 33 22.54 -47.66 -5.76
C GLN A 33 23.58 -48.35 -6.67
N TYR A 34 23.26 -48.50 -7.96
CA TYR A 34 24.17 -49.09 -8.96
C TYR A 34 25.40 -48.23 -9.17
N LEU A 35 25.25 -46.90 -9.31
CA LEU A 35 26.39 -45.99 -9.44
C LEU A 35 27.30 -46.07 -8.21
N LEU A 36 26.71 -46.02 -7.01
CA LEU A 36 27.43 -46.09 -5.74
C LEU A 36 28.05 -47.47 -5.44
N SER A 37 27.71 -48.52 -6.20
CA SER A 37 28.42 -49.81 -6.13
C SER A 37 29.88 -49.70 -6.61
N ARG A 38 30.18 -48.69 -7.43
CA ARG A 38 31.51 -48.45 -8.02
C ARG A 38 32.32 -47.46 -7.16
N PRO A 39 33.59 -47.76 -6.81
CA PRO A 39 34.43 -46.91 -5.97
C PRO A 39 34.61 -45.47 -6.49
N GLU A 40 34.66 -45.29 -7.81
CA GLU A 40 34.83 -44.00 -8.49
C GLU A 40 33.70 -43.01 -8.14
N TYR A 41 32.46 -43.50 -8.10
CA TYR A 41 31.28 -42.68 -7.81
C TYR A 41 31.11 -42.45 -6.31
N ARG A 42 31.62 -43.33 -5.44
CA ARG A 42 31.64 -43.09 -3.98
C ARG A 42 32.49 -41.89 -3.62
N ALA A 43 33.62 -41.69 -4.31
CA ALA A 43 34.50 -40.55 -4.09
C ALA A 43 33.89 -39.21 -4.54
N GLY A 44 32.88 -39.26 -5.41
CA GLY A 44 32.15 -38.08 -5.91
C GLY A 44 30.98 -37.62 -5.03
N VAL A 45 30.64 -38.34 -3.95
CA VAL A 45 29.54 -37.96 -3.05
C VAL A 45 29.90 -36.68 -2.28
N SER A 46 29.03 -35.67 -2.39
CA SER A 46 29.21 -34.33 -1.81
C SER A 46 27.90 -33.77 -1.27
N GLU A 47 27.96 -32.72 -0.46
CA GLU A 47 26.78 -32.01 0.07
C GLU A 47 25.84 -31.52 -1.03
N ARG A 48 26.37 -31.19 -2.23
CA ARG A 48 25.56 -30.75 -3.37
C ARG A 48 24.63 -31.84 -3.86
N ILE A 49 25.09 -33.10 -3.87
CA ILE A 49 24.27 -34.24 -4.29
C ILE A 49 23.16 -34.48 -3.27
N PHE A 50 23.44 -34.34 -1.96
CA PHE A 50 22.41 -34.39 -0.92
C PHE A 50 21.35 -33.30 -1.14
N CYS A 51 21.76 -32.05 -1.35
CA CYS A 51 20.82 -30.95 -1.65
C CYS A 51 19.97 -31.23 -2.90
N GLU A 52 20.56 -31.81 -3.94
CA GLU A 52 19.86 -32.13 -5.19
C GLU A 52 18.81 -33.23 -5.00
N VAL A 53 19.12 -34.27 -4.22
CA VAL A 53 18.16 -35.33 -3.88
C VAL A 53 17.01 -34.77 -3.04
N ILE A 54 17.33 -33.98 -2.02
CA ILE A 54 16.33 -33.39 -1.10
C ILE A 54 15.33 -32.50 -1.86
N LYS A 55 15.82 -31.68 -2.80
CA LYS A 55 15.01 -30.74 -3.59
C LYS A 55 14.39 -31.36 -4.84
N SER A 56 14.58 -32.65 -5.05
CA SER A 56 14.06 -33.31 -6.24
C SER A 56 12.53 -33.36 -6.18
N ASP A 57 11.84 -33.12 -7.30
CA ASP A 57 10.37 -33.27 -7.39
C ASP A 57 9.92 -34.75 -7.40
N THR A 58 10.76 -35.66 -6.89
CA THR A 58 10.48 -37.09 -6.81
C THR A 58 9.57 -37.40 -5.62
N GLY A 59 8.87 -38.54 -5.65
CA GLY A 59 8.03 -38.94 -4.54
C GLY A 59 8.85 -39.11 -3.24
N TYR A 60 8.29 -38.71 -2.10
CA TYR A 60 8.95 -38.74 -0.78
C TYR A 60 9.69 -40.06 -0.46
N LEU A 61 9.12 -41.22 -0.81
CA LEU A 61 9.76 -42.51 -0.59
C LEU A 61 11.06 -42.65 -1.40
N SER A 62 11.06 -42.19 -2.65
CA SER A 62 12.24 -42.19 -3.52
C SER A 62 13.35 -41.27 -2.97
N VAL A 63 12.97 -40.10 -2.43
CA VAL A 63 13.91 -39.19 -1.77
C VAL A 63 14.58 -39.89 -0.58
N LEU A 64 13.81 -40.52 0.31
CA LEU A 64 14.37 -41.21 1.47
C LEU A 64 15.22 -42.42 1.09
N GLU A 65 14.81 -43.22 0.11
CA GLU A 65 15.58 -44.38 -0.38
C GLU A 65 16.93 -43.94 -0.97
N THR A 66 16.91 -42.91 -1.81
CA THR A 66 18.10 -42.35 -2.45
C THR A 66 19.05 -41.73 -1.42
N LEU A 67 18.51 -40.99 -0.44
CA LEU A 67 19.29 -40.51 0.71
C LEU A 67 19.87 -41.69 1.51
N GLY A 68 19.12 -42.76 1.71
CA GLY A 68 19.59 -43.99 2.34
C GLY A 68 20.79 -44.61 1.61
N CYS A 69 20.78 -44.63 0.28
CA CYS A 69 21.91 -45.09 -0.54
C CYS A 69 23.15 -44.21 -0.33
N LEU A 70 22.98 -42.88 -0.37
CA LEU A 70 24.08 -41.92 -0.18
C LEU A 70 24.68 -42.02 1.24
N LEU A 71 23.83 -42.07 2.26
CA LEU A 71 24.25 -42.23 3.65
C LEU A 71 24.97 -43.57 3.88
N GLY A 72 24.57 -44.63 3.16
CA GLY A 72 25.18 -45.95 3.26
C GLY A 72 26.64 -46.02 2.81
N VAL A 73 27.08 -45.09 1.95
CA VAL A 73 28.48 -45.01 1.49
C VAL A 73 29.30 -43.93 2.19
N CYS A 74 28.64 -43.02 2.93
CA CYS A 74 29.31 -41.95 3.66
C CYS A 74 30.00 -42.47 4.93
N LYS A 75 31.19 -41.96 5.22
CA LYS A 75 31.84 -42.19 6.52
C LYS A 75 31.10 -41.41 7.61
N ALA A 76 31.21 -41.87 8.86
CA ALA A 76 30.67 -41.14 10.01
C ALA A 76 31.22 -39.71 10.12
N SER A 77 32.41 -39.39 9.62
CA SER A 77 32.98 -38.04 9.65
C SER A 77 32.55 -37.12 8.49
N PHE A 78 31.60 -37.56 7.65
CA PHE A 78 31.14 -36.76 6.52
C PHE A 78 30.30 -35.58 7.05
N PRO A 79 30.63 -34.32 6.69
CA PRO A 79 29.93 -33.16 7.21
C PRO A 79 28.51 -33.07 6.63
N MET A 80 27.55 -32.84 7.51
CA MET A 80 26.22 -32.35 7.14
C MET A 80 26.17 -30.87 7.49
N GLY A 81 26.75 -30.08 6.60
CA GLY A 81 26.88 -28.64 6.74
C GLY A 81 25.54 -27.91 6.57
N GLU A 82 25.61 -26.60 6.78
CA GLU A 82 24.45 -25.70 6.80
C GLU A 82 23.56 -25.83 5.55
N ALA A 83 24.14 -25.95 4.35
CA ALA A 83 23.38 -26.01 3.10
C ALA A 83 22.49 -27.26 2.99
N VAL A 84 22.97 -28.41 3.45
CA VAL A 84 22.20 -29.67 3.46
C VAL A 84 21.07 -29.60 4.48
N MET A 85 21.38 -29.08 5.67
CA MET A 85 20.42 -28.89 6.76
C MET A 85 19.30 -27.93 6.38
N LEU A 86 19.63 -26.78 5.77
CA LEU A 86 18.64 -25.82 5.27
C LEU A 86 17.79 -26.42 4.15
N SER A 87 18.39 -27.21 3.25
CA SER A 87 17.62 -27.92 2.21
C SER A 87 16.63 -28.88 2.85
N ALA A 88 17.07 -29.70 3.82
CA ALA A 88 16.21 -30.66 4.52
C ALA A 88 15.06 -29.96 5.26
N ILE A 89 15.34 -28.86 5.98
CA ILE A 89 14.35 -28.13 6.78
C ILE A 89 13.27 -27.47 5.91
N ASN A 90 13.59 -27.11 4.67
CA ASN A 90 12.65 -26.47 3.77
C ASN A 90 11.73 -27.45 3.04
N GLU A 91 11.86 -28.77 3.27
CA GLU A 91 11.00 -29.78 2.64
C GLU A 91 9.85 -30.26 3.54
N PRO A 92 8.68 -30.68 3.01
CA PRO A 92 7.53 -31.13 3.80
C PRO A 92 7.84 -32.23 4.83
N PHE A 93 8.83 -33.07 4.55
CA PHE A 93 9.25 -34.24 5.32
C PHE A 93 10.61 -34.06 6.01
N ALA A 94 10.93 -32.80 6.37
CA ALA A 94 12.14 -32.42 7.09
C ALA A 94 12.44 -33.32 8.31
N ARG A 95 11.42 -33.70 9.09
CA ARG A 95 11.59 -34.52 10.29
C ARG A 95 12.25 -35.87 9.96
N GLN A 96 11.76 -36.56 8.95
CA GLN A 96 12.23 -37.90 8.59
C GLN A 96 13.64 -37.85 7.99
N ILE A 97 13.95 -36.82 7.18
CA ILE A 97 15.30 -36.60 6.69
C ILE A 97 16.28 -36.38 7.86
N LEU A 98 15.91 -35.51 8.80
CA LEU A 98 16.76 -35.19 9.95
C LEU A 98 16.92 -36.40 10.89
N GLU A 99 15.87 -37.19 11.11
CA GLU A 99 15.95 -38.45 11.85
C GLU A 99 16.91 -39.44 11.14
N MET A 100 16.91 -39.51 9.81
CA MET A 100 17.88 -40.33 9.06
C MET A 100 19.32 -39.85 9.26
N PHE A 101 19.56 -38.54 9.26
CA PHE A 101 20.88 -37.97 9.53
C PHE A 101 21.36 -38.26 10.96
N LEU A 102 20.46 -38.16 11.95
CA LEU A 102 20.76 -38.42 13.35
C LEU A 102 20.99 -39.91 13.65
N CYS A 103 20.14 -40.80 13.12
CA CYS A 103 20.26 -42.25 13.30
C CYS A 103 21.60 -42.83 12.82
N ARG A 104 22.26 -42.15 11.87
CA ARG A 104 23.56 -42.56 11.34
C ARG A 104 24.75 -41.87 12.02
N GLN A 105 24.51 -41.06 13.05
CA GLN A 105 25.48 -40.23 13.81
C GLN A 105 26.70 -39.83 12.98
N GLN A 106 26.47 -38.97 12.00
CA GLN A 106 27.56 -38.36 11.25
C GLN A 106 28.20 -37.26 12.11
N ALA A 107 29.41 -37.51 12.63
CA ALA A 107 30.30 -36.49 13.14
C ALA A 107 30.44 -35.38 12.07
N GLY A 108 29.90 -34.19 12.36
CA GLY A 108 29.77 -33.11 11.38
C GLY A 108 28.34 -32.59 11.17
N PHE A 109 27.35 -33.10 11.93
CA PHE A 109 26.02 -32.50 12.04
C PHE A 109 26.13 -31.06 12.57
N THR A 110 25.98 -30.07 11.68
CA THR A 110 26.23 -28.67 12.02
C THR A 110 24.91 -27.93 12.23
N VAL A 111 24.58 -27.62 13.49
CA VAL A 111 23.43 -26.78 13.83
C VAL A 111 23.90 -25.34 13.95
N THR A 112 23.70 -24.56 12.89
CA THR A 112 24.01 -23.12 12.86
C THR A 112 22.80 -22.27 13.26
N PRO A 113 22.96 -20.96 13.52
CA PRO A 113 21.84 -20.06 13.79
C PRO A 113 20.80 -20.04 12.65
N ALA A 114 21.27 -20.11 11.40
CA ALA A 114 20.40 -20.14 10.22
C ALA A 114 19.54 -21.41 10.17
N VAL A 115 20.12 -22.56 10.52
CA VAL A 115 19.42 -23.85 10.60
C VAL A 115 18.34 -23.83 11.68
N LEU A 116 18.66 -23.35 12.89
CA LEU A 116 17.65 -23.21 13.95
C LEU A 116 16.53 -22.23 13.58
N LEU A 117 16.89 -21.10 12.96
CA LEU A 117 15.90 -20.10 12.53
C LEU A 117 14.94 -20.67 11.47
N ALA A 118 15.48 -21.38 10.48
CA ALA A 118 14.68 -22.03 9.45
C ALA A 118 13.71 -23.06 10.08
N ALA A 119 14.20 -23.87 11.02
CA ALA A 119 13.35 -24.83 11.73
C ALA A 119 12.25 -24.14 12.55
N ALA A 120 12.59 -23.06 13.24
CA ALA A 120 11.69 -22.33 14.12
C ALA A 120 10.57 -21.58 13.37
N THR A 121 10.85 -21.12 12.14
CA THR A 121 9.92 -20.35 11.31
C THR A 121 9.18 -21.19 10.27
N ARG A 122 9.42 -22.50 10.25
CA ARG A 122 8.87 -23.45 9.26
C ARG A 122 7.34 -23.43 9.15
N ALA A 123 6.64 -23.13 10.26
CA ALA A 123 5.18 -23.00 10.28
C ALA A 123 4.64 -21.94 9.29
N ASN A 124 5.45 -20.93 8.97
CA ASN A 124 5.07 -19.86 8.04
C ASN A 124 5.05 -20.35 6.59
N VAL A 125 5.81 -21.41 6.27
CA VAL A 125 5.92 -22.00 4.94
C VAL A 125 4.92 -23.16 4.78
N PHE A 126 4.72 -23.96 5.83
CA PHE A 126 3.85 -25.14 5.82
C PHE A 126 2.81 -25.02 6.94
N ARG A 127 1.59 -24.57 6.59
CA ARG A 127 0.52 -24.22 7.56
C ARG A 127 0.15 -25.32 8.55
N ASP A 128 0.34 -26.59 8.18
CA ASP A 128 -0.02 -27.76 9.00
C ASP A 128 1.17 -28.44 9.72
N ASN A 129 2.38 -27.88 9.63
CA ASN A 129 3.55 -28.44 10.29
C ASN A 129 3.92 -27.66 11.56
N ASP A 130 3.84 -28.33 12.71
CA ASP A 130 4.37 -27.81 13.98
C ASP A 130 5.91 -27.74 13.89
N PRO A 131 6.54 -26.56 14.07
CA PRO A 131 7.99 -26.43 14.03
C PRO A 131 8.66 -27.05 15.26
N LEU A 132 7.91 -27.25 16.36
CA LEU A 132 8.46 -27.64 17.65
C LEU A 132 9.24 -28.97 17.64
N PRO A 133 8.76 -30.07 17.02
CA PRO A 133 9.48 -31.35 17.07
C PRO A 133 10.83 -31.31 16.35
N ILE A 134 10.89 -30.62 15.20
CA ILE A 134 12.14 -30.45 14.45
C ILE A 134 13.08 -29.54 15.23
N PHE A 135 12.57 -28.44 15.76
CA PHE A 135 13.36 -27.50 16.55
C PHE A 135 13.95 -28.14 17.81
N GLU A 136 13.17 -28.89 18.59
CA GLU A 136 13.64 -29.62 19.77
C GLU A 136 14.68 -30.68 19.42
N MET A 137 14.45 -31.44 18.33
CA MET A 137 15.40 -32.41 17.84
C MET A 137 16.76 -31.77 17.51
N LEU A 138 16.77 -30.61 16.85
CA LEU A 138 18.01 -29.88 16.55
C LEU A 138 18.68 -29.35 17.82
N MET A 139 17.90 -28.81 18.76
CA MET A 139 18.42 -28.30 20.04
C MET A 139 19.08 -29.41 20.89
N ASN A 140 18.47 -30.59 20.95
CA ASN A 140 18.99 -31.72 21.71
C ASN A 140 20.27 -32.33 21.11
N ASN A 141 20.46 -32.22 19.79
CA ASN A 141 21.56 -32.88 19.07
C ASN A 141 22.65 -31.90 18.56
N GLY A 142 22.42 -30.59 18.59
CA GLY A 142 23.29 -29.55 18.04
C GLY A 142 24.49 -29.12 18.90
N GLY A 143 24.66 -29.69 20.09
CA GLY A 143 25.73 -29.34 21.03
C GLY A 143 25.58 -27.97 21.71
N LEU A 144 26.43 -27.71 22.72
CA LEU A 144 26.40 -26.48 23.54
C LEU A 144 26.87 -25.20 22.81
N GLY A 145 27.24 -25.30 21.54
CA GLY A 145 27.86 -24.21 20.77
C GLY A 145 26.92 -23.37 19.91
N VAL A 146 25.62 -23.68 19.84
CA VAL A 146 24.72 -22.92 18.96
C VAL A 146 24.49 -21.52 19.51
N PRO A 147 24.97 -20.46 18.84
CA PRO A 147 24.61 -19.12 19.24
C PRO A 147 23.18 -18.93 18.75
N ILE A 148 22.22 -18.92 19.68
CA ILE A 148 20.97 -18.22 19.41
C ILE A 148 21.40 -16.76 19.41
N THR A 149 21.90 -16.31 18.25
CA THR A 149 22.39 -14.96 18.09
C THR A 149 21.25 -14.01 18.43
N GLU A 150 21.62 -12.83 18.90
CA GLU A 150 20.77 -11.66 19.03
C GLU A 150 20.14 -11.23 17.67
N ASP A 151 19.93 -12.12 16.70
CA ASP A 151 19.20 -11.86 15.45
C ASP A 151 17.69 -11.86 15.73
N ILE A 152 17.35 -10.88 16.55
CA ILE A 152 16.07 -10.38 17.05
C ILE A 152 14.95 -10.29 16.02
N ARG A 153 15.26 -10.27 14.73
CA ARG A 153 14.25 -10.19 13.67
C ARG A 153 13.38 -11.44 13.65
N ALA A 154 13.89 -12.55 14.18
CA ALA A 154 13.23 -13.84 14.26
C ALA A 154 12.09 -13.89 15.28
N VAL A 155 12.17 -13.20 16.42
CA VAL A 155 11.18 -13.32 17.52
C VAL A 155 9.77 -13.04 17.04
N ARG A 156 9.60 -12.07 16.13
CA ARG A 156 8.30 -11.78 15.50
C ARG A 156 7.69 -12.98 14.77
N SER A 157 8.54 -13.83 14.20
CA SER A 157 8.17 -15.02 13.44
C SER A 157 8.15 -16.33 14.25
N LEU A 158 8.55 -16.28 15.52
CA LEU A 158 8.55 -17.44 16.41
C LEU A 158 7.17 -17.66 17.03
N LYS A 159 6.78 -18.92 17.19
CA LYS A 159 5.68 -19.30 18.08
C LYS A 159 6.14 -19.22 19.53
N LEU A 160 5.20 -18.98 20.45
CA LEU A 160 5.47 -18.96 21.90
C LEU A 160 6.13 -20.26 22.37
N THR A 161 5.65 -21.42 21.91
CA THR A 161 6.21 -22.74 22.29
C THR A 161 7.68 -22.89 21.91
N THR A 162 8.08 -22.40 20.74
CA THR A 162 9.48 -22.39 20.31
C THR A 162 10.33 -21.49 21.22
N LEU A 163 9.79 -20.33 21.60
CA LEU A 163 10.45 -19.40 22.51
C LEU A 163 10.61 -19.98 23.92
N GLU A 164 9.59 -20.65 24.46
CA GLU A 164 9.65 -21.36 25.74
C GLU A 164 10.75 -22.43 25.73
N THR A 165 10.82 -23.22 24.65
CA THR A 165 11.85 -24.25 24.48
C THR A 165 13.25 -23.66 24.44
N ILE A 166 13.45 -22.50 23.82
CA ILE A 166 14.73 -21.79 23.82
C ILE A 166 15.18 -21.48 25.25
N PHE A 167 14.33 -20.82 26.05
CA PHE A 167 14.67 -20.43 27.43
C PHE A 167 14.81 -21.64 28.36
N ARG A 168 14.09 -22.74 28.11
CA ARG A 168 14.23 -24.01 28.86
C ARG A 168 15.61 -24.64 28.68
N HIS A 169 16.14 -24.64 27.46
CA HIS A 169 17.45 -25.24 27.16
C HIS A 169 18.62 -24.30 27.50
N ARG A 170 18.35 -23.01 27.68
CA ARG A 170 19.35 -21.94 27.88
C ARG A 170 18.91 -20.93 28.94
N PRO A 171 18.88 -21.32 30.22
CA PRO A 171 18.46 -20.45 31.31
C PRO A 171 19.38 -19.23 31.50
N GLU A 172 20.59 -19.24 30.95
CA GLU A 172 21.56 -18.14 31.00
C GLU A 172 21.25 -16.97 30.05
N ILE A 173 20.38 -17.17 29.04
CA ILE A 173 20.03 -16.11 28.09
C ILE A 173 19.24 -15.01 28.81
N ARG A 174 19.67 -13.77 28.62
CA ARG A 174 18.92 -12.59 29.05
C ARG A 174 18.11 -12.02 27.89
N VAL A 175 16.91 -11.54 28.18
CA VAL A 175 16.09 -10.86 27.17
C VAL A 175 16.72 -9.51 26.83
N THR A 176 16.84 -9.23 25.53
CA THR A 176 17.36 -7.96 25.00
C THR A 176 16.24 -7.00 24.65
N ASP A 177 16.55 -5.70 24.56
CA ASP A 177 15.61 -4.64 24.16
C ASP A 177 14.86 -4.96 22.86
N GLU A 178 15.64 -5.43 21.92
CA GLU A 178 15.26 -5.81 20.59
C GLU A 178 14.27 -7.00 20.59
N MET A 179 14.44 -7.99 21.48
CA MET A 179 13.47 -9.08 21.65
C MET A 179 12.12 -8.56 22.14
N PHE A 180 12.12 -7.60 23.08
CA PHE A 180 10.88 -6.95 23.54
C PHE A 180 10.18 -6.21 22.41
N VAL A 181 10.91 -5.42 21.61
CA VAL A 181 10.34 -4.65 20.49
C VAL A 181 9.74 -5.58 19.42
N SER A 182 10.43 -6.66 19.07
CA SER A 182 9.92 -7.67 18.12
C SER A 182 8.70 -8.41 18.67
N ALA A 183 8.69 -8.71 19.97
CA ALA A 183 7.60 -9.44 20.61
C ALA A 183 6.32 -8.61 20.78
N CYS A 184 6.34 -7.29 20.58
CA CYS A 184 5.12 -6.48 20.60
C CYS A 184 4.03 -7.01 19.66
N PHE A 185 4.40 -7.64 18.53
CA PHE A 185 3.45 -8.25 17.58
C PHE A 185 2.79 -9.55 18.09
N SER A 186 3.24 -10.08 19.22
CA SER A 186 2.73 -11.31 19.84
C SER A 186 2.64 -11.11 21.35
N PRO A 187 1.49 -10.61 21.86
CA PRO A 187 1.31 -10.38 23.30
C PRO A 187 1.66 -11.58 24.19
N PRO A 188 1.33 -12.84 23.82
CA PRO A 188 1.75 -14.01 24.61
C PRO A 188 3.27 -14.14 24.72
N SER A 189 4.00 -13.93 23.61
CA SER A 189 5.47 -13.98 23.61
C SER A 189 6.06 -12.85 24.43
N LEU A 190 5.49 -11.65 24.33
CA LEU A 190 5.94 -10.50 25.11
C LEU A 190 5.75 -10.73 26.61
N MET A 191 4.58 -11.22 27.04
CA MET A 191 4.31 -11.54 28.44
C MET A 191 5.28 -12.60 28.97
N PHE A 192 5.54 -13.65 28.19
CA PHE A 192 6.54 -14.66 28.54
C PHE A 192 7.93 -14.06 28.72
N LEU A 193 8.39 -13.22 27.78
CA LEU A 193 9.70 -12.56 27.86
C LEU A 193 9.82 -11.63 29.07
N LEU A 194 8.75 -10.94 29.45
CA LEU A 194 8.74 -10.09 30.66
C LEU A 194 8.91 -10.90 31.96
N GLN A 195 8.70 -12.22 31.93
CA GLN A 195 8.96 -13.11 33.07
C GLN A 195 10.37 -13.71 33.09
N GLN A 196 11.13 -13.56 32.00
CA GLN A 196 12.48 -14.12 31.90
C GLN A 196 13.53 -13.16 32.49
N PRO A 197 14.77 -13.61 32.79
CA PRO A 197 15.84 -12.73 33.25
C PRO A 197 16.11 -11.58 32.26
N HIS A 198 15.93 -10.34 32.69
CA HIS A 198 16.15 -9.14 31.88
C HIS A 198 16.63 -7.97 32.76
N VAL A 199 17.17 -6.92 32.14
CA VAL A 199 17.60 -5.71 32.87
C VAL A 199 16.39 -4.79 33.08
N HIS A 200 16.02 -4.04 32.04
CA HIS A 200 14.84 -3.18 32.02
C HIS A 200 14.24 -3.19 30.61
N PRO A 201 12.92 -3.38 30.45
CA PRO A 201 12.30 -3.37 29.14
C PRO A 201 12.36 -1.97 28.49
N PRO A 202 12.59 -1.85 27.17
CA PRO A 202 12.68 -0.57 26.48
C PRO A 202 11.28 -0.01 26.15
N ILE A 203 10.50 0.32 27.20
CA ILE A 203 9.08 0.68 27.08
C ILE A 203 8.81 1.74 26.02
N LYS A 204 9.62 2.81 25.99
CA LYS A 204 9.47 3.88 25.00
C LYS A 204 9.53 3.35 23.55
N ARG A 205 10.45 2.43 23.26
CA ARG A 205 10.59 1.82 21.93
C ARG A 205 9.42 0.90 21.62
N MET A 206 8.95 0.14 22.61
CA MET A 206 7.78 -0.72 22.49
C MET A 206 6.51 0.08 22.15
N ILE A 207 6.26 1.19 22.86
CA ILE A 207 5.11 2.07 22.56
C ILE A 207 5.24 2.68 21.15
N HIS A 208 6.43 3.12 20.75
CA HIS A 208 6.64 3.60 19.37
C HIS A 208 6.38 2.51 18.32
N GLN A 209 6.70 1.25 18.61
CA GLN A 209 6.42 0.13 17.73
C GLN A 209 4.91 -0.12 17.61
N MET A 210 4.18 -0.05 18.73
CA MET A 210 2.73 -0.21 18.79
C MET A 210 1.95 0.94 18.15
N ALA A 211 2.56 2.13 18.05
CA ALA A 211 1.97 3.31 17.42
C ALA A 211 2.01 3.31 15.89
N GLN A 212 2.76 2.39 15.27
CA GLN A 212 2.90 2.32 13.81
C GLN A 212 1.56 1.92 13.15
N LEU A 213 1.22 2.55 12.03
CA LEU A 213 -0.02 2.24 11.28
C LEU A 213 -0.08 0.79 10.77
N SER A 214 1.09 0.18 10.55
CA SER A 214 1.27 -1.22 10.13
C SER A 214 1.12 -2.24 11.26
N PHE A 215 0.94 -1.78 12.51
CA PHE A 215 0.71 -2.67 13.64
C PHE A 215 -0.67 -3.33 13.53
N PRO A 216 -0.79 -4.67 13.73
CA PRO A 216 -2.04 -5.39 13.55
C PRO A 216 -3.16 -4.83 14.43
N ARG A 217 -4.33 -4.56 13.84
CA ARG A 217 -5.52 -4.06 14.55
C ARG A 217 -6.55 -5.17 14.86
N GLY A 218 -6.08 -6.41 15.05
CA GLY A 218 -6.90 -7.63 15.17
C GLY A 218 -6.89 -8.28 16.56
N LEU A 219 -7.36 -9.54 16.64
CA LEU A 219 -7.76 -10.35 17.81
C LEU A 219 -6.82 -10.42 19.05
N LEU A 220 -5.56 -9.98 18.95
CA LEU A 220 -4.64 -9.86 20.09
C LEU A 220 -4.05 -8.46 20.07
N ASP A 221 -4.74 -7.59 20.81
CA ASP A 221 -4.77 -6.16 20.63
C ASP A 221 -3.73 -5.45 21.51
N VAL A 222 -3.30 -4.26 21.07
CA VAL A 222 -2.47 -3.30 21.81
C VAL A 222 -2.96 -3.12 23.25
N SER A 223 -4.27 -3.23 23.47
CA SER A 223 -4.90 -3.20 24.79
C SER A 223 -4.35 -4.24 25.78
N VAL A 224 -4.06 -5.47 25.36
CA VAL A 224 -3.51 -6.53 26.23
C VAL A 224 -2.13 -6.15 26.73
N VAL A 225 -1.28 -5.71 25.81
CA VAL A 225 0.09 -5.27 26.13
C VAL A 225 0.06 -4.06 27.05
N LEU A 226 -0.75 -3.04 26.75
CA LEU A 226 -0.87 -1.85 27.58
C LEU A 226 -1.40 -2.17 28.98
N ASN A 227 -2.43 -3.02 29.11
CA ASN A 227 -2.94 -3.43 30.40
C ASN A 227 -1.85 -4.09 31.23
N PHE A 228 -1.11 -5.05 30.66
CA PHE A 228 0.00 -5.71 31.36
C PHE A 228 1.08 -4.70 31.80
N LEU A 229 1.52 -3.82 30.90
CA LEU A 229 2.55 -2.82 31.22
C LEU A 229 2.11 -1.84 32.32
N LEU A 230 0.82 -1.51 32.38
CA LEU A 230 0.24 -0.64 33.41
C LEU A 230 0.01 -1.39 34.73
N ASP A 231 -0.42 -2.64 34.69
CA ASP A 231 -0.64 -3.50 35.87
C ASP A 231 0.68 -3.76 36.62
N GLU A 232 1.73 -4.09 35.87
CA GLU A 232 3.08 -4.33 36.40
C GLU A 232 3.86 -3.02 36.69
N ARG A 233 3.23 -1.86 36.50
CA ARG A 233 3.82 -0.52 36.74
C ARG A 233 5.11 -0.27 35.95
N PHE A 234 5.28 -0.88 34.78
CA PHE A 234 6.37 -0.57 33.85
C PHE A 234 6.22 0.83 33.23
N MET A 235 5.01 1.38 33.24
CA MET A 235 4.71 2.71 32.76
C MET A 235 3.50 3.32 33.47
N GLU A 236 3.35 4.63 33.33
CA GLU A 236 2.17 5.37 33.73
C GLU A 236 1.55 6.09 32.53
N VAL A 237 0.24 6.34 32.57
CA VAL A 237 -0.44 7.08 31.51
C VAL A 237 -0.13 8.57 31.64
N ASP A 238 0.68 9.09 30.72
CA ASP A 238 1.02 10.51 30.60
C ASP A 238 0.55 11.11 29.27
N LYS A 239 0.73 12.43 29.14
CA LYS A 239 0.37 13.17 27.92
C LYS A 239 1.09 12.69 26.65
N LYS A 240 2.32 12.16 26.78
CA LYS A 240 3.17 11.82 25.63
C LYS A 240 2.78 10.46 25.04
N ILE A 241 2.46 9.50 25.89
CA ILE A 241 1.89 8.21 25.50
C ILE A 241 0.51 8.42 24.88
N MET A 242 -0.30 9.30 25.50
CA MET A 242 -1.61 9.70 25.00
C MET A 242 -1.53 10.27 23.57
N GLU A 243 -0.60 11.20 23.30
CA GLU A 243 -0.36 11.73 21.94
C GLU A 243 0.08 10.67 20.93
N LEU A 244 0.94 9.74 21.35
CA LEU A 244 1.55 8.76 20.46
C LEU A 244 0.58 7.66 20.06
N LEU A 245 -0.29 7.24 20.98
CA LEU A 245 -1.27 6.16 20.77
C LEU A 245 -2.67 6.66 20.40
N ALA A 246 -2.90 7.97 20.37
CA ALA A 246 -4.19 8.58 20.01
C ALA A 246 -4.84 8.04 18.73
N PRO A 247 -4.12 7.69 17.65
CA PRO A 247 -4.75 7.10 16.46
C PRO A 247 -5.36 5.69 16.67
N ASN A 248 -5.01 5.00 17.76
CA ASN A 248 -5.43 3.63 18.02
C ASN A 248 -6.62 3.60 19.01
N PRO A 249 -7.84 3.24 18.57
CA PRO A 249 -9.03 3.27 19.42
C PRO A 249 -8.92 2.36 20.64
N TYR A 250 -8.33 1.17 20.49
CA TYR A 250 -8.19 0.24 21.59
C TYR A 250 -7.16 0.71 22.63
N ALA A 251 -6.06 1.31 22.17
CA ALA A 251 -5.08 1.94 23.05
C ALA A 251 -5.75 3.07 23.85
N LEU A 252 -6.48 3.94 23.16
CA LEU A 252 -7.22 5.04 23.78
C LEU A 252 -8.18 4.57 24.89
N GLN A 253 -8.93 3.50 24.64
CA GLN A 253 -9.85 2.94 25.64
C GLN A 253 -9.11 2.56 26.93
N VAL A 254 -7.98 1.86 26.80
CA VAL A 254 -7.17 1.44 27.96
C VAL A 254 -6.58 2.66 28.68
N LEU A 255 -5.99 3.60 27.95
CA LEU A 255 -5.37 4.79 28.55
C LEU A 255 -6.40 5.62 29.34
N LEU A 256 -7.58 5.87 28.77
CA LEU A 256 -8.64 6.65 29.41
C LEU A 256 -9.33 5.89 30.53
N GLN A 257 -9.41 4.56 30.47
CA GLN A 257 -9.91 3.76 31.58
C GLN A 257 -8.94 3.80 32.78
N ARG A 258 -7.64 3.77 32.52
CA ARG A 258 -6.59 3.72 33.55
C ARG A 258 -6.30 5.08 34.16
N ASN A 259 -6.37 6.14 33.36
CA ASN A 259 -6.25 7.51 33.84
C ASN A 259 -7.32 8.42 33.19
N PRO A 260 -8.55 8.48 33.73
CA PRO A 260 -9.62 9.32 33.20
C PRO A 260 -9.37 10.82 33.34
N LYS A 261 -8.29 11.25 34.01
CA LYS A 261 -7.92 12.66 34.21
C LYS A 261 -6.70 13.08 33.39
N VAL A 262 -6.17 12.18 32.54
CA VAL A 262 -5.07 12.56 31.65
C VAL A 262 -5.57 13.68 30.72
N PRO A 263 -4.84 14.81 30.60
CA PRO A 263 -5.28 15.90 29.75
C PRO A 263 -5.15 15.53 28.27
N ILE A 264 -6.20 15.74 27.48
CA ILE A 264 -6.13 15.63 26.02
C ILE A 264 -5.39 16.84 25.47
N THR A 265 -4.17 16.62 24.99
CA THR A 265 -3.44 17.67 24.30
C THR A 265 -4.02 17.91 22.91
N HIS A 266 -3.76 19.10 22.35
CA HIS A 266 -4.12 19.43 20.97
C HIS A 266 -3.63 18.37 19.97
N ARG A 267 -2.39 17.91 20.13
CA ARG A 267 -1.82 16.88 19.26
C ARG A 267 -2.56 15.55 19.39
N ALA A 268 -2.92 15.13 20.60
CA ALA A 268 -3.66 13.89 20.80
C ALA A 268 -5.05 13.95 20.13
N ALA A 269 -5.77 15.06 20.30
CA ALA A 269 -7.06 15.28 19.66
C ALA A 269 -6.96 15.25 18.13
N VAL A 270 -6.00 15.99 17.55
CA VAL A 270 -5.75 16.03 16.10
C VAL A 270 -5.41 14.65 15.53
N GLN A 271 -4.57 13.87 16.21
CA GLN A 271 -4.19 12.53 15.76
C GLN A 271 -5.36 11.54 15.86
N ALA A 272 -6.14 11.57 16.96
CA ALA A 272 -7.33 10.75 17.10
C ALA A 272 -8.40 11.09 16.05
N ALA A 273 -8.59 12.37 15.73
CA ALA A 273 -9.55 12.85 14.72
C ALA A 273 -9.32 12.26 13.31
N ARG A 274 -8.13 11.74 13.01
CA ARG A 274 -7.84 11.06 11.75
C ARG A 274 -8.53 9.70 11.64
N ILE A 275 -8.88 9.09 12.79
CA ILE A 275 -9.51 7.78 12.89
C ILE A 275 -10.83 7.96 13.64
N SER A 276 -11.94 7.83 12.93
CA SER A 276 -13.27 8.11 13.45
C SER A 276 -13.60 7.45 14.79
N GLU A 277 -13.27 6.17 14.93
CA GLU A 277 -13.55 5.40 16.14
C GLU A 277 -12.74 5.92 17.33
N ALA A 278 -11.45 6.22 17.10
CA ALA A 278 -10.57 6.79 18.11
C ALA A 278 -11.10 8.14 18.61
N PHE A 279 -11.55 9.00 17.70
CA PHE A 279 -12.13 10.29 18.08
C PHE A 279 -13.46 10.15 18.80
N SER A 280 -14.32 9.19 18.42
CA SER A 280 -15.57 8.91 19.15
C SER A 280 -15.31 8.58 20.62
N ILE A 281 -14.26 7.79 20.90
CA ILE A 281 -13.88 7.43 22.27
C ILE A 281 -13.46 8.67 23.08
N LEU A 282 -12.72 9.61 22.47
CA LEU A 282 -12.39 10.87 23.15
C LEU A 282 -13.66 11.66 23.48
N LEU A 283 -14.58 11.77 22.53
CA LEU A 283 -15.86 12.46 22.73
C LEU A 283 -16.74 11.78 23.78
N ASP A 284 -16.67 10.45 23.94
CA ASP A 284 -17.47 9.72 24.93
C ASP A 284 -16.94 9.88 26.36
N ARG A 285 -15.64 10.18 26.52
CA ARG A 285 -14.96 10.14 27.82
C ARG A 285 -14.52 11.51 28.34
N GLN A 286 -14.10 12.42 27.48
CA GLN A 286 -13.47 13.69 27.84
C GLN A 286 -13.85 14.83 26.88
N HIS A 287 -15.11 14.88 26.48
CA HIS A 287 -15.63 15.85 25.50
C HIS A 287 -15.29 17.32 25.81
N GLU A 288 -15.42 17.73 27.07
CA GLU A 288 -15.18 19.12 27.53
C GLU A 288 -13.70 19.54 27.48
N ASP A 289 -12.78 18.56 27.53
CA ASP A 289 -11.34 18.82 27.56
C ASP A 289 -10.71 18.84 26.16
N ILE A 290 -11.50 18.64 25.09
CA ILE A 290 -10.96 18.56 23.73
C ILE A 290 -10.66 19.97 23.21
N PRO A 291 -9.37 20.30 22.94
CA PRO A 291 -9.01 21.61 22.41
C PRO A 291 -9.46 21.73 20.95
N ILE A 292 -10.48 22.55 20.72
CA ILE A 292 -11.00 22.83 19.39
C ILE A 292 -10.04 23.75 18.63
N SER A 293 -9.58 23.30 17.46
CA SER A 293 -8.72 24.08 16.57
C SER A 293 -9.07 23.89 15.09
N PRO A 294 -8.59 24.78 14.19
CA PRO A 294 -8.69 24.56 12.75
C PRO A 294 -8.06 23.24 12.29
N GLU A 295 -6.90 22.85 12.84
CA GLU A 295 -6.25 21.57 12.45
C GLU A 295 -7.05 20.34 12.89
N LEU A 296 -7.72 20.41 14.05
CA LEU A 296 -8.62 19.36 14.51
C LEU A 296 -9.76 19.17 13.52
N MET A 297 -10.41 20.27 13.13
CA MET A 297 -11.52 20.25 12.18
C MET A 297 -11.10 19.67 10.84
N LEU A 298 -9.98 20.13 10.29
CA LEU A 298 -9.44 19.59 9.03
C LEU A 298 -9.13 18.09 9.13
N SER A 299 -8.61 17.63 10.28
CA SER A 299 -8.29 16.22 10.50
C SER A 299 -9.54 15.34 10.57
N MET A 300 -10.61 15.81 11.22
CA MET A 300 -11.90 15.12 11.24
C MET A 300 -12.48 14.98 9.84
N MET A 301 -12.40 16.05 9.03
CA MET A 301 -12.93 16.05 7.66
C MET A 301 -12.16 15.14 6.70
N ARG A 302 -10.89 14.83 7.01
CA ARG A 302 -10.09 13.84 6.28
C ARG A 302 -10.45 12.41 6.62
N SER A 303 -10.90 12.16 7.85
CA SER A 303 -11.33 10.81 8.21
C SER A 303 -12.54 10.45 7.34
N CYS A 304 -12.55 9.29 6.71
CA CYS A 304 -13.75 8.74 6.06
C CYS A 304 -14.83 8.35 7.09
N GLY A 305 -14.79 8.96 8.28
CA GLY A 305 -15.66 8.73 9.42
C GLY A 305 -17.04 9.33 9.23
N PRO A 306 -17.99 8.94 10.07
CA PRO A 306 -19.34 9.37 9.95
C PRO A 306 -19.54 10.77 10.58
N LEU A 307 -20.48 11.50 10.00
CA LEU A 307 -20.84 12.88 10.31
C LEU A 307 -21.22 13.12 11.79
N GLN A 308 -21.46 12.06 12.57
CA GLN A 308 -21.86 12.15 13.98
C GLN A 308 -20.79 12.81 14.85
N ASN A 309 -19.50 12.52 14.63
CA ASN A 309 -18.44 13.14 15.42
C ASN A 309 -18.37 14.66 15.18
N LEU A 310 -18.59 15.10 13.94
CA LEU A 310 -18.70 16.51 13.60
C LEU A 310 -19.90 17.13 14.30
N GLN A 311 -21.07 16.50 14.22
CA GLN A 311 -22.28 16.96 14.89
C GLN A 311 -22.07 17.16 16.40
N ARG A 312 -21.48 16.18 17.09
CA ARG A 312 -21.20 16.25 18.54
C ARG A 312 -20.26 17.39 18.94
N ILE A 313 -19.30 17.72 18.08
CA ILE A 313 -18.40 18.87 18.32
C ILE A 313 -19.15 20.19 18.07
N LEU A 314 -19.96 20.27 17.02
CA LEU A 314 -20.74 21.47 16.71
C LEU A 314 -21.76 21.78 17.80
N GLU A 315 -22.44 20.76 18.34
CA GLU A 315 -23.36 20.88 19.49
C GLU A 315 -22.65 21.39 20.76
N HIS A 316 -21.39 21.03 20.95
CA HIS A 316 -20.62 21.42 22.13
C HIS A 316 -20.04 22.83 22.04
N ALA A 317 -19.30 23.07 20.97
CA ALA A 317 -18.49 24.25 20.82
C ALA A 317 -19.30 25.41 20.25
N GLY A 318 -20.40 25.14 19.52
CA GLY A 318 -21.31 26.16 18.99
C GLY A 318 -20.58 27.37 18.40
N ARG A 319 -20.78 28.54 19.03
CA ARG A 319 -20.20 29.84 18.63
C ARG A 319 -18.69 29.98 18.86
N THR A 320 -18.08 29.10 19.65
CA THR A 320 -16.63 29.12 19.95
C THR A 320 -15.80 28.41 18.89
N MET A 321 -16.45 27.78 17.91
CA MET A 321 -15.79 27.09 16.81
C MET A 321 -14.98 28.07 15.94
N PRO A 322 -13.68 27.81 15.68
CA PRO A 322 -12.86 28.62 14.79
C PRO A 322 -13.16 28.29 13.33
N ILE A 323 -14.38 28.59 12.87
CA ILE A 323 -14.79 28.40 11.47
C ILE A 323 -14.16 29.50 10.64
N THR A 324 -13.18 29.13 9.84
CA THR A 324 -12.53 30.01 8.85
C THR A 324 -12.77 29.46 7.45
N GLU A 325 -12.56 30.27 6.42
CA GLU A 325 -12.62 29.81 5.03
C GLU A 325 -11.73 28.57 4.80
N LYS A 326 -10.53 28.55 5.40
CA LYS A 326 -9.61 27.40 5.34
C LYS A 326 -10.25 26.13 5.89
N VAL A 327 -10.99 26.24 6.98
CA VAL A 327 -11.73 25.12 7.58
C VAL A 327 -12.90 24.69 6.69
N LEU A 328 -13.54 25.59 5.94
CA LEU A 328 -14.65 25.28 5.03
C LEU A 328 -14.22 24.56 3.74
N LYS A 329 -12.95 24.68 3.33
CA LYS A 329 -12.40 23.95 2.16
C LYS A 329 -12.37 22.43 2.36
N GLY A 330 -12.04 21.95 3.56
CA GLY A 330 -12.12 20.53 3.93
C GLY A 330 -13.52 19.90 3.72
N PRO A 331 -14.56 20.37 4.43
CA PRO A 331 -15.92 19.87 4.34
C PRO A 331 -16.60 20.17 3.00
N ALA A 332 -16.14 21.11 2.18
CA ALA A 332 -16.65 21.25 0.81
C ALA A 332 -16.48 19.96 -0.02
N SER A 333 -15.51 19.11 0.34
CA SER A 333 -15.34 17.77 -0.21
C SER A 333 -16.47 16.79 0.18
N ASN A 334 -17.17 17.08 1.27
CA ASN A 334 -18.28 16.31 1.84
C ASN A 334 -19.46 17.27 2.13
N PRO A 335 -20.33 17.52 1.14
CA PRO A 335 -21.37 18.53 1.27
C PRO A 335 -22.33 18.39 2.46
N ALA A 336 -22.50 17.18 3.00
CA ALA A 336 -23.27 16.96 4.22
C ALA A 336 -22.56 17.54 5.47
N ALA A 337 -21.23 17.43 5.54
CA ALA A 337 -20.43 18.11 6.56
C ALA A 337 -20.47 19.63 6.40
N LEU A 338 -20.36 20.13 5.17
CA LEU A 338 -20.47 21.57 4.90
C LEU A 338 -21.81 22.12 5.37
N LYS A 339 -22.91 21.44 5.04
CA LYS A 339 -24.27 21.81 5.47
C LYS A 339 -24.38 21.90 7.00
N MET A 340 -23.91 20.90 7.74
CA MET A 340 -23.97 20.92 9.21
C MET A 340 -23.20 22.10 9.82
N ILE A 341 -22.00 22.40 9.30
CA ILE A 341 -21.19 23.52 9.79
C ILE A 341 -21.89 24.86 9.54
N LEU A 342 -22.45 25.06 8.35
CA LEU A 342 -23.16 26.29 7.99
C LEU A 342 -24.47 26.48 8.76
N GLN A 343 -25.08 25.40 9.24
CA GLN A 343 -26.27 25.45 10.12
C GLN A 343 -25.93 25.67 11.60
N THR A 344 -24.64 25.68 11.98
CA THR A 344 -24.22 25.87 13.37
C THR A 344 -24.38 27.33 13.79
N GLU A 345 -24.93 27.55 14.99
CA GLU A 345 -25.11 28.90 15.53
C GLU A 345 -23.78 29.68 15.59
N GLY A 346 -23.78 30.89 15.02
CA GLY A 346 -22.59 31.76 15.00
C GLY A 346 -21.70 31.59 13.77
N CYS A 347 -21.99 30.63 12.88
CA CYS A 347 -21.32 30.54 11.58
C CYS A 347 -21.85 31.63 10.63
N ASN A 348 -21.20 32.81 10.61
CA ASN A 348 -21.51 33.89 9.66
C ASN A 348 -20.31 34.15 8.74
N VAL A 349 -19.92 33.13 7.98
CA VAL A 349 -18.78 33.19 7.06
C VAL A 349 -19.29 33.35 5.63
N SER A 350 -18.75 34.32 4.90
CA SER A 350 -18.98 34.44 3.47
C SER A 350 -18.34 33.26 2.74
N LEU A 351 -19.13 32.55 1.94
CA LEU A 351 -18.61 31.46 1.11
C LEU A 351 -17.78 32.03 -0.03
N SER A 352 -16.53 31.60 -0.13
CA SER A 352 -15.71 31.88 -1.31
C SER A 352 -16.17 31.04 -2.49
N GLU A 353 -15.91 31.54 -3.70
CA GLU A 353 -16.22 30.83 -4.94
C GLU A 353 -15.66 29.41 -4.94
N GLU A 354 -14.43 29.23 -4.45
CA GLU A 354 -13.75 27.94 -4.37
C GLU A 354 -14.52 26.89 -3.56
N VAL A 355 -15.02 27.26 -2.38
CA VAL A 355 -15.79 26.36 -1.50
C VAL A 355 -17.06 25.89 -2.21
N VAL A 356 -17.75 26.82 -2.90
CA VAL A 356 -18.99 26.49 -3.61
C VAL A 356 -18.68 25.60 -4.82
N VAL A 357 -17.66 25.94 -5.63
CA VAL A 357 -17.23 25.17 -6.81
C VAL A 357 -16.92 23.73 -6.41
N LEU A 358 -16.14 23.55 -5.34
CA LEU A 358 -15.78 22.23 -4.85
C LEU A 358 -17.01 21.43 -4.37
N ALA A 359 -17.88 22.05 -3.57
CA ALA A 359 -19.09 21.39 -3.08
C ALA A 359 -20.03 20.97 -4.21
N THR A 360 -20.16 21.82 -5.23
CA THR A 360 -21.01 21.58 -6.41
C THR A 360 -20.50 20.42 -7.23
N TYR A 361 -19.19 20.41 -7.54
CA TYR A 361 -18.58 19.32 -8.27
C TYR A 361 -18.75 17.98 -7.54
N ARG A 362 -18.65 17.97 -6.21
CA ARG A 362 -18.83 16.75 -5.42
C ARG A 362 -20.28 16.28 -5.39
N ARG A 363 -21.23 17.16 -5.07
CA ARG A 363 -22.67 16.86 -5.10
C ARG A 363 -23.47 18.11 -5.46
N LEU A 364 -24.15 18.10 -6.60
CA LEU A 364 -24.98 19.21 -7.07
C LEU A 364 -26.03 19.70 -6.05
N TRP A 365 -26.60 18.80 -5.23
CA TRP A 365 -27.58 19.19 -4.21
C TRP A 365 -27.02 20.21 -3.21
N ALA A 366 -25.69 20.25 -3.03
CA ALA A 366 -25.02 21.21 -2.18
C ALA A 366 -25.29 22.64 -2.67
N LEU A 367 -25.11 22.89 -3.97
CA LEU A 367 -25.40 24.17 -4.59
C LEU A 367 -26.87 24.55 -4.47
N GLN A 368 -27.76 23.60 -4.76
CA GLN A 368 -29.21 23.81 -4.67
C GLN A 368 -29.64 24.20 -3.26
N TRP A 369 -29.10 23.52 -2.25
CA TRP A 369 -29.34 23.84 -0.86
C TRP A 369 -28.75 25.21 -0.48
N LEU A 370 -27.51 25.50 -0.89
CA LEU A 370 -26.85 26.78 -0.63
C LEU A 370 -27.66 27.96 -1.21
N ILE A 371 -28.19 27.84 -2.43
CA ILE A 371 -28.97 28.92 -3.06
C ILE A 371 -30.31 29.15 -2.34
N ARG A 372 -30.97 28.08 -1.86
CA ARG A 372 -32.32 28.15 -1.30
C ARG A 372 -32.33 28.50 0.19
N GLU A 373 -31.40 27.95 0.94
CA GLU A 373 -31.46 27.91 2.41
C GLU A 373 -30.32 28.67 3.09
N HIS A 374 -29.24 29.00 2.38
CA HIS A 374 -28.12 29.73 2.98
C HIS A 374 -28.42 31.24 3.00
N SER A 375 -28.26 31.87 4.15
CA SER A 375 -28.61 33.28 4.32
C SER A 375 -27.65 34.25 3.63
N THR A 376 -26.40 33.85 3.37
CA THR A 376 -25.45 34.70 2.62
C THR A 376 -25.54 34.45 1.13
N PRO A 377 -25.31 35.48 0.29
CA PRO A 377 -25.21 35.32 -1.15
C PRO A 377 -24.18 34.25 -1.52
N VAL A 378 -24.57 33.33 -2.40
CA VAL A 378 -23.68 32.33 -2.98
C VAL A 378 -23.03 32.95 -4.23
N PRO A 379 -21.71 32.94 -4.38
CA PRO A 379 -21.05 33.39 -5.60
C PRO A 379 -21.44 32.48 -6.78
N LEU A 380 -22.33 32.99 -7.65
CA LEU A 380 -22.74 32.31 -8.87
C LEU A 380 -21.87 32.82 -10.03
N THR A 381 -20.85 32.04 -10.39
CA THR A 381 -19.83 32.40 -11.38
C THR A 381 -19.78 31.40 -12.54
N GLU A 382 -18.98 31.66 -13.58
CA GLU A 382 -18.79 30.70 -14.67
C GLU A 382 -18.10 29.40 -14.20
N ARG A 383 -17.15 29.49 -13.27
CA ARG A 383 -16.49 28.31 -12.66
C ARG A 383 -17.50 27.39 -11.98
N MET A 384 -18.53 27.98 -11.36
CA MET A 384 -19.64 27.24 -10.78
C MET A 384 -20.43 26.46 -11.84
N LEU A 385 -20.75 27.09 -12.96
CA LEU A 385 -21.50 26.43 -14.04
C LEU A 385 -20.69 25.26 -14.61
N VAL A 386 -19.37 25.43 -14.77
CA VAL A 386 -18.46 24.36 -15.20
C VAL A 386 -18.45 23.21 -14.18
N ALA A 387 -18.38 23.51 -12.88
CA ALA A 387 -18.43 22.48 -11.83
C ALA A 387 -19.76 21.73 -11.79
N ALA A 388 -20.89 22.40 -12.04
CA ALA A 388 -22.19 21.76 -12.19
C ALA A 388 -22.17 20.82 -13.41
N ALA A 389 -21.68 21.28 -14.56
CA ALA A 389 -21.55 20.44 -15.75
C ALA A 389 -20.60 19.25 -15.52
N ALA A 390 -19.53 19.43 -14.75
CA ALA A 390 -18.59 18.37 -14.38
C ALA A 390 -19.16 17.36 -13.36
N ASN A 391 -20.17 17.74 -12.57
CA ASN A 391 -20.80 16.83 -11.61
C ASN A 391 -21.57 15.68 -12.30
N GLY A 392 -22.10 15.92 -13.50
CA GLY A 392 -22.87 14.93 -14.27
C GLY A 392 -24.01 15.55 -15.07
N LEU A 393 -24.78 14.71 -15.76
CA LEU A 393 -25.96 15.13 -16.54
C LEU A 393 -26.98 15.89 -15.70
N ALA A 394 -27.19 15.50 -14.44
CA ALA A 394 -28.08 16.20 -13.51
C ALA A 394 -27.67 17.67 -13.30
N GLY A 395 -26.36 17.95 -13.31
CA GLY A 395 -25.85 19.31 -13.22
C GLY A 395 -26.20 20.15 -14.46
N VAL A 396 -26.05 19.58 -15.65
CA VAL A 396 -26.45 20.24 -16.90
C VAL A 396 -27.97 20.45 -16.97
N GLN A 397 -28.76 19.47 -16.53
CA GLN A 397 -30.23 19.63 -16.41
C GLN A 397 -30.59 20.79 -15.49
N TRP A 398 -29.94 20.88 -14.33
CA TRP A 398 -30.16 21.96 -13.39
C TRP A 398 -29.82 23.33 -13.99
N LEU A 399 -28.71 23.45 -14.73
CA LEU A 399 -28.33 24.67 -15.44
C LEU A 399 -29.43 25.13 -16.43
N LEU A 400 -30.04 24.19 -17.14
CA LEU A 400 -31.10 24.46 -18.11
C LEU A 400 -32.43 24.88 -17.45
N GLN A 401 -32.74 24.32 -16.27
CA GLN A 401 -34.01 24.50 -15.58
C GLN A 401 -34.05 25.73 -14.66
N GLU A 402 -33.05 25.88 -13.78
CA GLU A 402 -33.12 26.82 -12.65
C GLU A 402 -32.46 28.18 -12.98
N ARG A 403 -31.98 28.35 -14.23
CA ARG A 403 -31.38 29.55 -14.84
C ARG A 403 -30.90 30.64 -13.85
N PRO A 404 -29.85 30.41 -13.04
CA PRO A 404 -29.40 31.42 -12.09
C PRO A 404 -28.75 32.65 -12.76
N LEU A 405 -28.35 32.52 -14.04
CA LEU A 405 -27.55 33.52 -14.78
C LEU A 405 -27.92 33.67 -16.28
N ASN A 406 -29.08 33.17 -16.74
CA ASN A 406 -29.33 32.96 -18.18
C ASN A 406 -28.19 32.16 -18.85
N ALA A 407 -27.76 31.07 -18.21
CA ALA A 407 -26.63 30.28 -18.69
C ALA A 407 -26.95 29.62 -20.04
N ASP A 408 -26.34 30.14 -21.11
CA ASP A 408 -26.24 29.48 -22.41
C ASP A 408 -25.20 28.35 -22.31
N LEU A 409 -25.53 27.15 -22.80
CA LEU A 409 -24.58 26.03 -22.82
C LEU A 409 -23.31 26.35 -23.60
N ASN A 410 -23.37 27.25 -24.60
CA ASN A 410 -22.18 27.75 -25.28
C ASN A 410 -21.28 28.61 -24.39
N ARG A 411 -21.88 29.36 -23.46
CA ARG A 411 -21.12 30.12 -22.47
C ARG A 411 -20.41 29.20 -21.49
N VAL A 412 -21.11 28.17 -20.99
CA VAL A 412 -20.50 27.15 -20.12
C VAL A 412 -19.42 26.39 -20.88
N TRP A 413 -19.66 26.06 -22.16
CA TRP A 413 -18.68 25.43 -23.03
C TRP A 413 -17.39 26.22 -23.12
N ARG A 414 -17.45 27.53 -23.42
CA ARG A 414 -16.25 28.39 -23.43
C ARG A 414 -15.57 28.44 -22.06
N ALA A 415 -16.34 28.54 -20.98
CA ALA A 415 -15.82 28.59 -19.63
C ALA A 415 -15.08 27.31 -19.19
N ILE A 416 -15.39 26.15 -19.77
CA ILE A 416 -14.64 24.90 -19.50
C ILE A 416 -13.17 25.09 -19.87
N TRP A 417 -12.91 25.78 -20.98
CA TRP A 417 -11.58 25.89 -21.57
C TRP A 417 -10.77 27.06 -21.03
N THR A 418 -11.40 27.97 -20.30
CA THR A 418 -10.75 29.02 -19.50
C THR A 418 -10.66 28.64 -18.02
N PHE A 419 -11.07 27.42 -17.65
CA PHE A 419 -11.02 26.96 -16.27
C PHE A 419 -9.57 26.77 -15.82
N ASP A 420 -9.13 27.66 -14.94
CA ASP A 420 -7.74 27.80 -14.57
C ASP A 420 -7.16 26.57 -13.85
N ASP A 421 -5.87 26.34 -14.12
CA ASP A 421 -5.07 25.26 -13.57
C ASP A 421 -4.53 25.57 -12.15
N ASP A 422 -4.94 26.68 -11.52
CA ASP A 422 -4.61 26.99 -10.12
C ASP A 422 -5.70 26.55 -9.13
N PHE A 423 -6.74 25.84 -9.60
CA PHE A 423 -7.75 25.21 -8.72
C PHE A 423 -7.15 24.12 -7.78
N TYR A 424 -5.88 23.77 -7.96
CA TYR A 424 -5.27 22.55 -7.42
C TYR A 424 -4.56 22.69 -6.08
N ASP A 425 -4.26 23.90 -5.59
CA ASP A 425 -3.51 24.04 -4.35
C ASP A 425 -4.42 24.07 -3.11
N PHE A 426 -5.22 23.02 -2.96
CA PHE A 426 -5.76 22.68 -1.65
C PHE A 426 -4.72 21.83 -0.92
N SER A 427 -3.61 22.49 -0.55
CA SER A 427 -2.65 21.95 0.40
C SER A 427 -2.69 22.78 1.70
N TYR A 428 -2.69 22.10 2.84
CA TYR A 428 -2.48 22.75 4.14
C TYR A 428 -1.26 22.11 4.77
N HIS A 429 -0.19 22.90 4.93
CA HIS A 429 1.13 22.45 5.35
C HIS A 429 1.68 21.29 4.49
N GLY A 430 1.53 21.37 3.17
CA GLY A 430 2.10 20.38 2.23
C GLY A 430 1.34 19.05 2.14
N VAL A 431 0.08 19.01 2.60
CA VAL A 431 -0.78 17.81 2.51
C VAL A 431 -2.00 18.12 1.64
N GLU A 432 -2.08 17.49 0.47
CA GLU A 432 -3.17 17.62 -0.51
C GLU A 432 -4.50 17.06 0.04
N PHE A 433 -5.59 17.83 -0.07
CA PHE A 433 -6.93 17.39 0.37
C PHE A 433 -7.70 16.65 -0.73
N ILE A 434 -7.54 17.07 -1.98
CA ILE A 434 -8.15 16.45 -3.16
C ILE A 434 -7.22 16.71 -4.35
N HIS A 435 -6.86 15.65 -5.07
CA HIS A 435 -6.29 15.78 -6.40
C HIS A 435 -7.41 15.68 -7.45
N ILE A 436 -7.95 16.82 -7.89
CA ILE A 436 -8.85 16.85 -9.06
C ILE A 436 -7.97 17.01 -10.28
N ASN A 437 -7.94 16.00 -11.16
CA ASN A 437 -7.26 16.14 -12.44
C ASN A 437 -8.08 17.10 -13.33
N THR A 438 -7.62 18.35 -13.58
CA THR A 438 -8.42 19.32 -14.36
C THR A 438 -8.60 18.90 -15.81
N SER A 439 -7.67 18.14 -16.39
CA SER A 439 -7.89 17.54 -17.72
C SER A 439 -9.11 16.62 -17.71
N LEU A 440 -9.21 15.73 -16.71
CA LEU A 440 -10.39 14.88 -16.54
C LEU A 440 -11.64 15.71 -16.25
N PHE A 441 -11.54 16.72 -15.39
CA PHE A 441 -12.64 17.61 -15.04
C PHE A 441 -13.23 18.33 -16.27
N ARG A 442 -12.38 18.93 -17.10
CA ARG A 442 -12.76 19.60 -18.35
C ARG A 442 -13.41 18.63 -19.33
N LYS A 443 -12.81 17.45 -19.52
CA LYS A 443 -13.36 16.40 -20.40
C LYS A 443 -14.73 15.92 -19.95
N VAL A 444 -14.93 15.70 -18.65
CA VAL A 444 -16.24 15.29 -18.10
C VAL A 444 -17.28 16.39 -18.28
N ALA A 445 -16.94 17.66 -17.97
CA ALA A 445 -17.85 18.78 -18.18
C ALA A 445 -18.26 18.91 -19.65
N ALA A 446 -17.29 18.87 -20.56
CA ALA A 446 -17.52 18.99 -22.00
C ALA A 446 -18.37 17.83 -22.53
N SER A 447 -18.03 16.60 -22.13
CA SER A 447 -18.81 15.40 -22.42
C SER A 447 -20.27 15.55 -22.02
N ASN A 448 -20.54 16.01 -20.79
CA ASN A 448 -21.90 16.18 -20.30
C ASN A 448 -22.67 17.26 -21.07
N ILE A 449 -22.03 18.36 -21.48
CA ILE A 449 -22.67 19.36 -22.36
C ILE A 449 -23.04 18.75 -23.71
N LEU A 450 -22.14 17.96 -24.31
CA LEU A 450 -22.33 17.35 -25.63
C LEU A 450 -23.47 16.31 -25.67
N HIS A 451 -23.88 15.77 -24.53
CA HIS A 451 -25.09 14.94 -24.44
C HIS A 451 -26.37 15.74 -24.72
N TYR A 452 -26.37 17.07 -24.53
CA TYR A 452 -27.53 17.94 -24.75
C TYR A 452 -27.45 18.69 -26.07
N THR A 453 -26.27 19.15 -26.48
CA THR A 453 -26.10 19.91 -27.72
C THR A 453 -24.75 19.68 -28.37
N LYS A 454 -24.74 19.50 -29.70
CA LYS A 454 -23.52 19.52 -30.52
C LYS A 454 -23.23 20.90 -31.13
N ALA A 455 -24.16 21.86 -30.98
CA ALA A 455 -23.99 23.23 -31.43
C ALA A 455 -23.16 24.02 -30.39
N VAL A 456 -21.91 23.60 -30.24
CA VAL A 456 -20.93 24.21 -29.34
C VAL A 456 -19.92 25.04 -30.12
N ASP A 457 -19.32 26.03 -29.48
CA ASP A 457 -18.27 26.84 -30.10
C ASP A 457 -17.03 25.99 -30.45
N ILE A 458 -16.77 25.87 -31.74
CA ILE A 458 -15.62 25.20 -32.34
C ILE A 458 -14.91 26.14 -33.32
N SER A 459 -15.05 27.45 -33.09
CA SER A 459 -14.49 28.51 -33.92
C SER A 459 -12.95 28.51 -33.91
N GLU A 460 -12.38 29.11 -34.95
CA GLU A 460 -10.93 29.31 -35.06
C GLU A 460 -10.41 30.21 -33.94
N GLU A 461 -11.21 31.20 -33.51
CA GLU A 461 -10.88 32.09 -32.40
C GLU A 461 -10.69 31.33 -31.08
N LEU A 462 -11.59 30.41 -30.75
CA LEU A 462 -11.43 29.57 -29.55
C LEU A 462 -10.18 28.70 -29.66
N PHE A 463 -9.92 28.10 -30.83
CA PHE A 463 -8.75 27.26 -31.05
C PHE A 463 -7.44 28.03 -30.87
N GLU A 464 -7.39 29.28 -31.35
CA GLU A 464 -6.24 30.17 -31.18
C GLU A 464 -6.01 30.54 -29.72
N GLN A 465 -7.07 30.88 -28.98
CA GLN A 465 -6.99 31.16 -27.54
C GLN A 465 -6.38 29.98 -26.77
N LEU A 466 -6.84 28.76 -27.02
CA LEU A 466 -6.33 27.55 -26.36
C LEU A 466 -4.89 27.20 -26.75
N SER A 467 -4.44 27.64 -27.92
CA SER A 467 -3.07 27.44 -28.38
C SER A 467 -2.11 28.41 -27.69
N VAL A 468 -2.48 29.69 -27.54
CA VAL A 468 -1.65 30.70 -26.85
C VAL A 468 -1.45 30.33 -25.38
N ASP A 469 -2.52 29.96 -24.67
CA ASP A 469 -2.46 29.64 -23.23
C ASP A 469 -1.65 28.36 -22.93
N SER A 470 -1.44 27.51 -23.93
CA SER A 470 -0.75 26.23 -23.77
C SER A 470 0.79 26.31 -23.80
N GLN A 471 1.36 27.44 -24.23
CA GLN A 471 2.82 27.68 -24.31
C GLN A 471 3.45 28.05 -22.94
N GLU A 472 2.66 28.51 -21.97
CA GLU A 472 3.13 28.94 -20.63
C GLU A 472 3.18 27.80 -19.58
N ASN A 473 3.64 26.59 -19.92
CA ASN A 473 3.60 25.35 -19.10
C ASN A 473 2.22 24.64 -18.98
N LYS A 474 1.21 24.98 -19.80
CA LYS A 474 -0.15 24.38 -19.76
C LYS A 474 -0.50 23.57 -21.02
N GLY A 475 0.36 22.65 -21.45
CA GLY A 475 0.19 21.82 -22.66
C GLY A 475 -1.04 20.86 -22.70
N SER A 476 -1.99 20.98 -21.76
CA SER A 476 -3.17 20.10 -21.64
C SER A 476 -4.46 20.67 -22.26
N LEU A 477 -4.65 21.98 -22.37
CA LEU A 477 -5.93 22.60 -22.76
C LEU A 477 -6.34 22.30 -24.21
N LEU A 478 -5.50 22.67 -25.18
CA LEU A 478 -5.75 22.41 -26.60
C LEU A 478 -5.87 20.90 -26.89
N ILE A 479 -5.06 20.09 -26.21
CA ILE A 479 -5.06 18.64 -26.36
C ILE A 479 -6.35 18.03 -25.80
N ASP A 480 -6.84 18.51 -24.66
CA ASP A 480 -8.13 18.10 -24.10
C ASP A 480 -9.31 18.50 -25.00
N PHE A 481 -9.24 19.67 -25.62
CA PHE A 481 -10.24 20.13 -26.59
C PHE A 481 -10.26 19.26 -27.84
N ILE A 482 -9.09 19.05 -28.46
CA ILE A 482 -8.93 18.17 -29.64
C ILE A 482 -9.44 16.76 -29.32
N HIS A 483 -9.08 16.22 -28.16
CA HIS A 483 -9.58 14.94 -27.69
C HIS A 483 -11.11 14.89 -27.72
N ILE A 484 -11.78 15.86 -27.10
CA ILE A 484 -13.25 15.93 -27.07
C ILE A 484 -13.84 16.06 -28.48
N CYS A 485 -13.26 16.89 -29.35
CA CYS A 485 -13.71 17.02 -30.73
C CYS A 485 -13.66 15.69 -31.51
N ILE A 486 -12.58 14.91 -31.34
CA ILE A 486 -12.43 13.60 -31.97
C ILE A 486 -13.41 12.59 -31.36
N THR A 487 -13.44 12.47 -30.02
CA THR A 487 -14.29 11.49 -29.32
C THR A 487 -15.76 11.63 -29.67
N TYR A 488 -16.25 12.87 -29.87
CA TYR A 488 -17.66 13.15 -30.16
C TYR A 488 -17.97 13.44 -31.64
N GLY A 489 -16.95 13.40 -32.52
CA GLY A 489 -17.09 13.66 -33.94
C GLY A 489 -17.65 15.05 -34.25
N LEU A 490 -17.09 16.09 -33.63
CA LEU A 490 -17.53 17.47 -33.85
C LEU A 490 -17.07 17.98 -35.23
N PRO A 491 -17.91 18.76 -35.95
CA PRO A 491 -17.63 19.21 -37.33
C PRO A 491 -16.68 20.42 -37.35
N VAL A 492 -15.44 20.22 -36.89
CA VAL A 492 -14.41 21.27 -36.87
C VAL A 492 -14.06 21.66 -38.31
N LEU A 493 -14.11 22.96 -38.63
CA LEU A 493 -13.80 23.47 -39.97
C LEU A 493 -12.29 23.53 -40.19
N MET A 494 -11.82 22.94 -41.29
CA MET A 494 -10.40 22.73 -41.55
C MET A 494 -9.77 23.92 -42.27
N THR A 495 -9.52 25.01 -41.56
CA THR A 495 -8.81 26.17 -42.14
C THR A 495 -7.29 25.96 -42.14
N GLN A 496 -6.58 26.62 -43.06
CA GLN A 496 -5.11 26.59 -43.10
C GLN A 496 -4.46 27.10 -41.81
N ARG A 497 -5.18 27.93 -41.04
CA ARG A 497 -4.69 28.51 -39.79
C ARG A 497 -4.80 27.53 -38.63
N MET A 498 -5.90 26.79 -38.52
CA MET A 498 -6.03 25.68 -37.55
C MET A 498 -5.01 24.57 -37.81
N GLN A 499 -4.72 24.25 -39.08
CA GLN A 499 -3.67 23.30 -39.44
C GLN A 499 -2.28 23.76 -38.98
N ARG A 500 -1.97 25.06 -39.11
CA ARG A 500 -0.71 25.63 -38.62
C ARG A 500 -0.61 25.54 -37.10
N LEU A 501 -1.65 25.94 -36.37
CA LEU A 501 -1.67 25.88 -34.89
C LEU A 501 -1.52 24.44 -34.37
N ALA A 502 -2.17 23.47 -35.01
CA ALA A 502 -2.04 22.06 -34.63
C ALA A 502 -0.68 21.42 -35.00
N SER A 503 0.05 22.00 -35.96
CA SER A 503 1.35 21.49 -36.45
C SER A 503 2.57 22.13 -35.77
N GLU A 504 2.38 23.09 -34.87
CA GLU A 504 3.47 23.62 -34.05
C GLU A 504 4.14 22.49 -33.25
N LYS A 505 5.48 22.50 -33.22
CA LYS A 505 6.29 21.40 -32.65
C LYS A 505 5.95 21.08 -31.19
N SER A 506 5.51 22.07 -30.41
CA SER A 506 5.04 21.90 -29.03
C SER A 506 3.83 20.97 -28.92
N HIS A 507 2.92 20.99 -29.90
CA HIS A 507 1.69 20.21 -29.90
C HIS A 507 1.82 18.89 -30.66
N ALA A 508 2.70 18.82 -31.66
CA ALA A 508 2.89 17.62 -32.48
C ALA A 508 3.23 16.37 -31.64
N HIS A 509 4.08 16.50 -30.61
CA HIS A 509 4.40 15.38 -29.71
C HIS A 509 3.20 14.95 -28.86
N ALA A 510 2.46 15.91 -28.29
CA ALA A 510 1.31 15.63 -27.43
C ALA A 510 0.14 15.02 -28.23
N ILE A 511 -0.09 15.48 -29.46
CA ILE A 511 -1.07 14.90 -30.40
C ILE A 511 -0.67 13.46 -30.76
N ARG A 512 0.63 13.22 -31.00
CA ARG A 512 1.15 11.86 -31.27
C ARG A 512 0.92 10.92 -30.08
N ASP A 513 1.14 11.39 -28.86
CA ASP A 513 0.90 10.59 -27.65
C ASP A 513 -0.59 10.33 -27.40
N LEU A 514 -1.46 11.30 -27.69
CA LEU A 514 -2.92 11.13 -27.66
C LEU A 514 -3.37 9.98 -28.58
N PHE A 515 -2.81 9.87 -29.79
CA PHE A 515 -3.11 8.76 -30.70
C PHE A 515 -2.45 7.42 -30.32
N ARG A 516 -1.38 7.43 -29.50
CA ARG A 516 -0.70 6.21 -29.02
C ARG A 516 -1.37 5.61 -27.78
N GLN A 517 -1.83 6.46 -26.86
CA GLN A 517 -2.40 6.04 -25.58
C GLN A 517 -3.87 5.61 -25.67
N GLN A 518 -4.57 5.92 -26.76
CA GLN A 518 -6.01 5.68 -26.88
C GLN A 518 -6.38 4.71 -28.00
N TYR A 519 -7.31 3.81 -27.69
CA TYR A 519 -8.02 2.98 -28.66
C TYR A 519 -9.15 3.78 -29.32
N PHE A 520 -8.83 4.78 -30.14
CA PHE A 520 -9.82 5.34 -31.07
C PHE A 520 -10.17 4.26 -32.11
N PRO A 521 -11.45 3.91 -32.31
CA PRO A 521 -11.83 2.93 -33.33
C PRO A 521 -11.36 3.40 -34.71
N LYS A 522 -10.61 2.56 -35.43
CA LYS A 522 -10.02 2.89 -36.75
C LYS A 522 -11.04 2.98 -37.89
N HIS A 523 -12.31 2.69 -37.62
CA HIS A 523 -13.38 2.67 -38.62
C HIS A 523 -14.27 3.89 -38.38
N ASP A 524 -14.47 4.70 -39.43
CA ASP A 524 -15.24 5.96 -39.45
C ASP A 524 -14.56 7.22 -38.84
N MET A 525 -13.30 7.47 -39.22
CA MET A 525 -12.58 8.70 -38.85
C MET A 525 -13.12 9.93 -39.60
N GLY A 526 -13.43 11.00 -38.87
CA GLY A 526 -13.77 12.31 -39.45
C GLY A 526 -12.57 13.00 -40.11
N GLU A 527 -12.82 13.95 -41.01
CA GLU A 527 -11.76 14.68 -41.74
C GLU A 527 -10.75 15.39 -40.82
N PHE A 528 -11.21 15.89 -39.67
CA PHE A 528 -10.34 16.49 -38.66
C PHE A 528 -9.35 15.48 -38.05
N GLU A 529 -9.83 14.28 -37.69
CA GLU A 529 -8.97 13.23 -37.12
C GLU A 529 -7.95 12.74 -38.15
N LYS A 530 -8.37 12.54 -39.41
CA LYS A 530 -7.47 12.14 -40.50
C LYS A 530 -6.31 13.13 -40.68
N MET A 531 -6.61 14.44 -40.62
CA MET A 531 -5.62 15.49 -40.74
C MET A 531 -4.66 15.52 -39.54
N LEU A 532 -5.16 15.42 -38.30
CA LEU A 532 -4.29 15.38 -37.12
C LEU A 532 -3.37 14.14 -37.11
N ARG A 533 -3.86 13.00 -37.60
CA ARG A 533 -3.02 11.80 -37.79
C ARG A 533 -1.97 12.02 -38.87
N SER A 534 -2.31 12.64 -40.00
CA SER A 534 -1.32 12.92 -41.04
C SER A 534 -0.21 13.85 -40.53
N LEU A 535 -0.57 14.89 -39.76
CA LEU A 535 0.41 15.78 -39.12
C LEU A 535 1.28 15.07 -38.07
N ALA A 536 0.68 14.28 -37.18
CA ALA A 536 1.42 13.62 -36.10
C ALA A 536 2.45 12.57 -36.59
N PHE A 537 2.18 11.96 -37.75
CA PHE A 537 3.01 10.89 -38.34
C PHE A 537 3.73 11.28 -39.64
N ALA A 538 3.62 12.54 -40.12
CA ALA A 538 4.32 13.02 -41.31
C ALA A 538 5.85 13.04 -41.14
N GLU A 539 6.37 13.33 -39.94
CA GLU A 539 7.82 13.44 -39.68
C GLU A 539 8.56 12.09 -39.56
N GLY A 540 7.84 10.95 -39.57
CA GLY A 540 8.45 9.62 -39.49
C GLY A 540 9.06 9.09 -40.79
N LYS A 541 8.90 9.83 -41.91
CA LYS A 541 9.42 9.41 -43.22
C LYS A 541 10.69 10.13 -43.66
N GLU A 542 11.16 11.15 -42.96
CA GLU A 542 12.37 11.89 -43.36
C GLU A 542 13.65 11.47 -42.61
N ASN A 543 13.56 10.69 -41.51
CA ASN A 543 14.74 10.26 -40.73
C ASN A 543 15.08 8.76 -40.81
N SER A 544 14.52 8.01 -41.78
CA SER A 544 14.90 6.59 -42.01
C SER A 544 15.81 6.41 -43.23
N SER A 545 16.54 7.44 -43.64
CA SER A 545 17.45 7.36 -44.79
C SER A 545 18.77 8.10 -44.58
N VAL A 546 19.38 8.00 -43.40
CA VAL A 546 20.84 8.15 -43.23
C VAL A 546 21.26 7.33 -42.01
N ASP A 547 21.56 6.05 -42.22
CA ASP A 547 22.83 5.43 -41.82
C ASP A 547 22.76 3.93 -42.14
N GLU A 548 23.73 3.50 -42.96
CA GLU A 548 24.09 2.12 -43.31
C GLU A 548 24.57 1.31 -42.11
#